data_AF-A0A497XNC2-F1
#
_entry.id   AF-A0A497XNC2-F1
#
_cell.length_a   1.000
_cell.length_b   1.000
_cell.length_c   1.000
_cell.angle_alpha   90.00
_cell.angle_beta   90.00
_cell.angle_gamma   90.00
#
_symmetry.space_group_name_H-M   'P 1'
#
loop_
_entity.id
_entity.type
_entity.pdbx_description
1 polymer ?
#
loop_
_entity_poly.entity_id
_entity_poly.type
_entity_poly.pdbx_seq_one_letter_code
_entity_poly.pdbx_strand_id
1 'polypeptide(L)'
;MEKEGLLGRLTVYVTAGSLFSVLITLGVLYVVLNITDVPSYKIPKIMLFSAAVITLAFTLPIFFVRAVFYKLILERIDHMIDAMERVSKGDLETPIKPETNDEFGHMAEAFEKMRVNIKELISQLEGELDRKR
;
A
#
# COMPACT_ATOMS: atom_id res chain seq x y z
N MET A 1 -4.37 -3.85 -19.46
CA MET A 1 -5.16 -3.94 -18.21
C MET A 1 -4.19 -4.10 -17.07
N GLU A 2 -3.75 -2.99 -16.47
CA GLU A 2 -2.99 -3.00 -15.22
C GLU A 2 -3.80 -3.79 -14.21
N LYS A 3 -3.22 -4.85 -13.63
CA LYS A 3 -3.85 -5.53 -12.50
C LYS A 3 -3.84 -4.52 -11.35
N GLU A 4 -4.96 -3.83 -11.13
CA GLU A 4 -5.05 -2.95 -9.98
C GLU A 4 -4.69 -3.75 -8.72
N GLY A 5 -3.58 -3.36 -8.09
CA GLY A 5 -3.12 -3.99 -6.86
C GLY A 5 -4.19 -3.94 -5.77
N LEU A 6 -4.05 -4.75 -4.73
CA LEU A 6 -5.01 -4.84 -3.62
C LEU A 6 -5.41 -3.46 -3.08
N LEU A 7 -4.46 -2.53 -3.00
CA LEU A 7 -4.71 -1.15 -2.59
C LEU A 7 -5.63 -0.37 -3.54
N GLY A 8 -5.53 -0.57 -4.86
CA GLY A 8 -6.41 0.09 -5.84
C GLY A 8 -7.87 -0.29 -5.58
N ARG A 9 -8.14 -1.60 -5.51
CA ARG A 9 -9.48 -2.13 -5.23
C ARG A 9 -10.02 -1.66 -3.88
N LEU A 10 -9.17 -1.64 -2.84
CA LEU A 10 -9.58 -1.18 -1.51
C LEU A 10 -9.94 0.32 -1.50
N THR A 11 -9.20 1.14 -2.27
CA THR A 11 -9.50 2.57 -2.41
C THR A 11 -10.84 2.79 -3.13
N VAL A 12 -11.13 2.00 -4.17
CA VAL A 12 -12.41 2.05 -4.91
C VAL A 12 -13.59 1.71 -3.99
N TYR A 13 -13.48 0.65 -3.20
CA TYR A 13 -14.57 0.29 -2.27
C TYR A 13 -14.81 1.35 -1.21
N VAL A 14 -13.75 1.93 -0.65
CA VAL A 14 -13.91 2.93 0.41
C VAL A 14 -14.42 4.27 -0.14
N THR A 15 -13.98 4.68 -1.33
CA THR A 15 -14.53 5.88 -2.00
C THR A 15 -15.98 5.70 -2.41
N ALA A 16 -16.39 4.52 -2.88
CA ALA A 16 -17.79 4.21 -3.10
C ALA A 16 -18.62 4.29 -1.80
N GLY A 17 -18.07 3.77 -0.70
CA GLY A 17 -18.71 3.84 0.62
C GLY A 17 -18.85 5.27 1.15
N SER A 18 -17.85 6.14 0.96
CA SER A 18 -17.93 7.54 1.38
C SER A 18 -18.94 8.35 0.55
N LEU A 19 -19.09 8.06 -0.74
CA LEU A 19 -20.16 8.66 -1.55
C LEU A 19 -21.55 8.21 -1.07
N PHE A 20 -21.70 6.94 -0.71
CA PHE A 20 -22.95 6.41 -0.18
C PHE A 20 -23.31 7.02 1.19
N SER A 21 -22.31 7.24 2.05
CA SER A 21 -22.55 7.86 3.37
C SER A 21 -23.01 9.33 3.27
N VAL A 22 -22.57 10.05 2.24
CA VAL A 22 -23.05 11.42 1.95
C VAL A 22 -24.55 11.41 1.62
N LEU A 23 -25.02 10.44 0.81
CA LEU A 23 -26.44 10.33 0.47
C LEU A 23 -27.30 10.09 1.71
N ILE A 24 -26.87 9.15 2.57
CA ILE A 24 -27.58 8.86 3.83
C ILE A 24 -27.62 10.11 4.70
N THR A 25 -26.48 10.79 4.85
CA THR A 25 -26.40 11.94 5.75
C THR A 25 -27.22 13.13 5.24
N LEU A 26 -27.22 13.38 3.92
CA LEU A 26 -28.08 14.41 3.33
C LEU A 26 -29.57 14.08 3.54
N GLY A 27 -29.96 12.81 3.42
CA GLY A 27 -31.34 12.37 3.69
C GLY A 27 -31.76 12.60 5.14
N VAL A 28 -30.93 12.16 6.09
CA VAL A 28 -31.19 12.36 7.53
C VAL A 28 -31.24 13.86 7.86
N LEU A 29 -30.27 14.64 7.37
CA LEU A 29 -30.21 16.07 7.62
C LEU A 29 -31.42 16.81 7.04
N TYR A 30 -31.86 16.44 5.84
CA TYR A 30 -33.07 17.01 5.24
C TYR A 30 -34.29 16.77 6.13
N VAL A 31 -34.49 15.55 6.65
CA VAL A 31 -35.59 15.22 7.57
C VAL A 31 -35.50 16.06 8.86
N VAL A 32 -34.30 16.16 9.46
CA VAL A 32 -34.07 16.94 10.69
C VAL A 32 -34.38 18.43 10.48
N LEU A 33 -33.95 19.01 9.36
CA LEU A 33 -34.20 20.42 9.03
C LEU A 33 -35.68 20.72 8.80
N ASN A 34 -36.45 19.76 8.26
CA ASN A 34 -37.91 19.88 8.13
C ASN A 34 -38.61 19.80 9.48
N ILE A 35 -38.18 18.91 10.40
CA ILE A 35 -38.76 18.79 11.74
C ILE A 35 -38.48 20.03 12.61
N THR A 36 -37.31 20.65 12.43
CA THR A 36 -36.87 21.82 13.21
C THR A 36 -37.34 23.16 12.64
N ASP A 37 -38.21 23.13 11.61
CA ASP A 37 -38.82 24.30 10.95
C ASP A 37 -37.80 25.37 10.55
N VAL A 38 -36.65 24.92 10.02
CA VAL A 38 -35.59 25.82 9.57
C VAL A 38 -36.06 26.58 8.32
N PRO A 39 -35.88 27.91 8.24
CA PRO A 39 -36.30 28.69 7.08
C PRO A 39 -35.73 28.12 5.78
N SER A 40 -36.60 27.89 4.78
CA SER A 40 -36.27 27.14 3.55
C SER A 40 -35.07 27.70 2.77
N TYR A 41 -34.82 29.00 2.85
CA TYR A 41 -33.67 29.64 2.18
C TYR A 41 -32.31 29.32 2.81
N LYS A 42 -32.25 28.81 4.07
CA LYS A 42 -31.01 28.41 4.75
C LYS A 42 -30.62 26.95 4.51
N ILE A 43 -31.61 26.10 4.23
CA ILE A 43 -31.44 24.65 4.01
C ILE A 43 -30.33 24.32 3.00
N PRO A 44 -30.27 24.89 1.78
CA PRO A 44 -29.25 24.49 0.80
C PRO A 44 -27.82 24.82 1.24
N LYS A 45 -27.61 25.92 1.96
CA LYS A 45 -26.27 26.30 2.47
C LYS A 45 -25.80 25.35 3.56
N ILE A 46 -26.70 24.96 4.47
CA ILE A 46 -26.38 24.00 5.54
C ILE A 46 -26.07 22.63 4.94
N MET A 47 -26.87 22.16 3.98
CA MET A 47 -26.66 20.88 3.29
C MET A 47 -25.33 20.84 2.54
N LEU A 48 -24.99 21.91 1.81
CA LEU A 48 -23.71 22.01 1.09
C LEU A 48 -22.52 21.97 2.06
N PHE A 49 -22.58 22.73 3.15
CA PHE A 49 -21.52 22.79 4.14
C PHE A 49 -21.30 21.43 4.83
N SER A 50 -22.37 20.78 5.30
CA SER A 50 -22.27 19.47 5.94
C SER A 50 -21.74 18.39 4.99
N ALA A 51 -22.17 18.39 3.72
CA ALA A 51 -21.69 17.45 2.72
C ALA A 51 -20.19 17.61 2.46
N ALA A 52 -19.71 18.86 2.36
CA ALA A 52 -18.29 19.15 2.19
C ALA A 52 -17.46 18.66 3.38
N VAL A 53 -17.91 18.96 4.61
CA VAL A 53 -17.23 18.54 5.84
C VAL A 53 -17.14 17.02 5.94
N ILE A 54 -18.25 16.30 5.68
CA ILE A 54 -18.30 14.84 5.76
C ILE A 54 -17.40 14.21 4.70
N THR A 55 -17.53 14.66 3.45
CA THR A 55 -16.72 14.12 2.34
C THR A 55 -15.23 14.28 2.65
N LEU A 56 -14.83 15.45 3.16
CA LEU A 56 -13.45 15.73 3.54
C LEU A 56 -12.99 14.87 4.71
N ALA A 57 -13.83 14.72 5.73
CA ALA A 57 -13.54 13.92 6.92
C ALA A 57 -13.30 12.44 6.61
N PHE A 58 -13.98 11.88 5.60
CA PHE A 58 -13.76 10.49 5.18
C PHE A 58 -12.66 10.34 4.12
N THR A 59 -12.51 11.30 3.20
CA THR A 59 -11.56 11.15 2.08
C THR A 59 -10.11 11.39 2.51
N LEU A 60 -9.85 12.39 3.37
CA LEU A 60 -8.48 12.74 3.77
C LEU A 60 -7.77 11.60 4.53
N PRO A 61 -8.39 10.95 5.54
CA PRO A 61 -7.73 9.86 6.26
C PRO A 61 -7.38 8.69 5.34
N ILE A 62 -8.24 8.36 4.38
CA ILE A 62 -7.96 7.30 3.41
C ILE A 62 -6.71 7.61 2.58
N PHE A 63 -6.60 8.84 2.08
CA PHE A 63 -5.45 9.23 1.28
C PHE A 63 -4.16 9.20 2.12
N PHE A 64 -4.25 9.63 3.37
CA PHE A 64 -3.15 9.55 4.31
C PHE A 64 -2.73 8.11 4.61
N VAL A 65 -3.68 7.23 4.97
CA VAL A 65 -3.41 5.81 5.23
C VAL A 65 -2.79 5.14 4.01
N ARG A 66 -3.27 5.45 2.80
CA ARG A 66 -2.68 4.94 1.55
C ARG A 66 -1.22 5.35 1.41
N ALA A 67 -0.91 6.63 1.63
CA ALA A 67 0.46 7.14 1.51
C ALA A 67 1.40 6.48 2.54
N VAL A 68 0.92 6.29 3.77
CA VAL A 68 1.67 5.60 4.83
C VAL A 68 1.88 4.12 4.48
N PHE A 69 0.84 3.42 4.05
CA PHE A 69 0.91 2.00 3.70
C PHE A 69 1.86 1.75 2.53
N TYR A 70 1.85 2.63 1.51
CA TYR A 70 2.75 2.52 0.38
C TYR A 70 4.22 2.57 0.82
N LYS A 71 4.59 3.58 1.61
CA LYS A 71 5.97 3.76 2.09
C LYS A 71 6.42 2.70 3.10
N LEU A 72 5.52 2.26 3.97
CA LEU A 72 5.89 1.32 5.04
C LEU A 72 5.94 -0.13 4.59
N ILE A 73 5.15 -0.51 3.58
CA ILE A 73 4.97 -1.92 3.20
C ILE A 73 5.33 -2.15 1.74
N LEU A 74 4.64 -1.49 0.80
CA LEU A 74 4.80 -1.80 -0.63
C LEU A 74 6.21 -1.50 -1.13
N GLU A 75 6.74 -0.31 -0.82
CA GLU A 75 8.08 0.08 -1.23
C GLU A 75 9.14 -0.92 -0.75
N ARG A 76 9.01 -1.41 0.50
CA ARG A 76 9.93 -2.42 1.07
C ARG A 76 9.79 -3.79 0.40
N ILE A 77 8.57 -4.18 0.05
CA ILE A 77 8.31 -5.42 -0.69
C ILE A 77 8.91 -5.33 -2.09
N ASP A 78 8.71 -4.22 -2.79
CA ASP A 78 9.22 -4.00 -4.13
C ASP A 78 10.76 -4.05 -4.13
N HIS A 79 11.41 -3.41 -3.17
CA HIS A 79 12.87 -3.52 -2.99
C HIS A 79 13.35 -4.97 -2.79
N MET A 80 12.61 -5.78 -2.03
CA MET A 80 12.94 -7.19 -1.84
C MET A 80 12.73 -7.99 -3.13
N ILE A 81 11.64 -7.72 -3.86
CA ILE A 81 11.35 -8.36 -5.15
C ILE A 81 12.47 -8.06 -6.15
N ASP A 82 12.91 -6.81 -6.25
CA ASP A 82 14.00 -6.41 -7.12
C ASP A 82 15.32 -7.12 -6.75
N ALA A 83 15.63 -7.21 -5.45
CA ALA A 83 16.80 -7.94 -4.98
C ALA A 83 16.72 -9.43 -5.34
N MET A 84 15.58 -10.07 -5.14
CA MET A 84 15.35 -11.46 -5.52
C MET A 84 15.46 -11.68 -7.04
N GLU A 85 14.93 -10.77 -7.85
CA GLU A 85 14.98 -10.86 -9.30
C GLU A 85 16.43 -10.70 -9.83
N ARG A 86 17.25 -9.89 -9.17
CA ARG A 86 18.68 -9.80 -9.49
C ARG A 86 19.41 -11.11 -9.21
N VAL A 87 19.20 -11.69 -8.03
CA VAL A 87 19.79 -12.98 -7.65
C VAL A 87 19.35 -14.08 -8.62
N SER A 88 18.07 -14.11 -9.01
CA SER A 88 17.55 -15.11 -9.95
C SER A 88 18.13 -14.97 -11.37
N LYS A 89 18.58 -13.77 -11.75
CA LYS A 89 19.30 -13.49 -13.00
C LYS A 89 20.81 -13.77 -12.91
N GLY A 90 21.29 -14.26 -11.78
CA GLY A 90 22.70 -14.63 -11.57
C GLY A 90 23.58 -13.54 -10.98
N ASP A 91 23.02 -12.40 -10.56
CA ASP A 91 23.77 -11.39 -9.80
C ASP A 91 23.95 -11.84 -8.35
N LEU A 92 25.09 -12.51 -8.11
CA LEU A 92 25.51 -12.99 -6.80
C LEU A 92 26.67 -12.16 -6.25
N GLU A 93 26.95 -11.00 -6.82
CA GLU A 93 28.01 -10.12 -6.30
C GLU A 93 27.44 -9.02 -5.41
N THR A 94 26.16 -8.68 -5.59
CA THR A 94 25.55 -7.59 -4.83
C THR A 94 24.91 -8.09 -3.53
N PRO A 95 25.35 -7.61 -2.36
CA PRO A 95 24.76 -7.99 -1.07
C PRO A 95 23.38 -7.40 -0.87
N ILE A 96 22.48 -8.18 -0.25
CA ILE A 96 21.19 -7.72 0.25
C ILE A 96 21.38 -7.29 1.71
N LYS A 97 21.22 -5.99 1.99
CA LYS A 97 21.44 -5.43 3.34
C LYS A 97 20.12 -5.29 4.08
N PRO A 98 20.00 -5.78 5.33
CA PRO A 98 18.87 -5.45 6.18
C PRO A 98 18.95 -3.97 6.60
N GLU A 99 17.94 -3.18 6.24
CA GLU A 99 17.86 -1.75 6.58
C GLU A 99 17.05 -1.49 7.86
N THR A 100 16.30 -2.50 8.32
CA THR A 100 15.36 -2.40 9.45
C THR A 100 15.53 -3.58 10.39
N ASN A 101 15.16 -3.39 11.66
CA ASN A 101 15.18 -4.46 12.68
C ASN A 101 13.78 -5.08 12.87
N ASP A 102 13.01 -5.17 11.79
CA ASP A 102 11.65 -5.72 11.76
C ASP A 102 11.58 -6.94 10.84
N GLU A 103 10.37 -7.42 10.55
CA GLU A 103 10.15 -8.59 9.71
C GLU A 103 10.78 -8.46 8.31
N PHE A 104 10.86 -7.24 7.76
CA PHE A 104 11.50 -7.01 6.46
C PHE A 104 13.02 -7.13 6.54
N GLY A 105 13.62 -6.70 7.65
CA GLY A 105 15.03 -6.92 7.95
C GLY A 105 15.37 -8.40 8.07
N HIS A 106 14.57 -9.14 8.84
CA HIS A 106 14.74 -10.58 8.98
C HIS A 106 14.59 -11.32 7.63
N MET A 107 13.65 -10.87 6.78
CA MET A 107 13.54 -11.37 5.41
C MET A 107 14.80 -11.07 4.60
N ALA A 108 15.31 -9.84 4.65
CA ALA A 108 16.55 -9.46 3.94
C ALA A 108 17.73 -10.35 4.35
N GLU A 109 17.89 -10.60 5.64
CA GLU A 109 18.94 -11.49 6.17
C GLU A 109 18.80 -12.93 5.67
N ALA A 110 17.58 -13.46 5.65
CA ALA A 110 17.32 -14.81 5.14
C ALA A 110 17.65 -14.92 3.64
N PHE A 111 17.26 -13.91 2.85
CA PHE A 111 17.56 -13.84 1.43
C PHE A 111 19.05 -13.67 1.15
N GLU A 112 19.76 -12.87 1.94
CA GLU A 112 21.21 -12.71 1.82
C GLU A 112 21.95 -14.02 2.07
N LYS A 113 21.57 -14.76 3.12
CA LYS A 113 22.13 -16.10 3.38
C LYS A 113 21.92 -17.03 2.19
N MET A 114 20.75 -17.00 1.57
CA MET A 114 20.48 -17.79 0.36
C MET A 114 21.39 -17.39 -0.81
N ARG A 115 21.55 -16.08 -1.08
CA ARG A 115 22.41 -15.57 -2.14
C ARG A 115 23.88 -16.00 -1.94
N VAL A 116 24.39 -15.88 -0.73
CA VAL A 116 25.75 -16.31 -0.36
C VAL A 116 25.92 -17.82 -0.58
N ASN A 117 24.98 -18.62 -0.11
CA ASN A 117 25.03 -20.08 -0.30
C ASN A 117 25.05 -20.47 -1.79
N ILE A 118 24.24 -19.81 -2.63
CA ILE A 118 24.24 -20.07 -4.08
C ILE A 118 25.61 -19.71 -4.68
N LYS A 119 26.20 -18.57 -4.27
CA LYS A 119 27.54 -18.15 -4.73
C LYS A 119 28.61 -19.18 -4.37
N GLU A 120 28.60 -19.66 -3.14
CA GLU A 120 29.55 -20.67 -2.67
C GLU A 120 29.40 -21.99 -3.44
N LEU A 121 28.18 -22.44 -3.69
CA LEU A 121 27.93 -23.65 -4.48
C LEU A 121 28.48 -23.54 -5.91
N ILE A 122 28.30 -22.38 -6.56
CA ILE A 122 28.84 -22.14 -7.91
C ILE A 122 30.37 -22.15 -7.88
N SER A 123 30.98 -21.46 -6.92
CA SER A 123 32.45 -21.41 -6.79
C SER A 123 33.06 -22.80 -6.53
N GLN A 124 32.39 -23.64 -5.74
CA GLN A 124 32.82 -25.02 -5.51
C GLN A 124 32.75 -25.86 -6.79
N LEU A 125 31.66 -25.72 -7.56
CA LEU A 125 31.49 -26.43 -8.84
C LEU A 125 32.56 -26.02 -9.87
N GLU A 126 32.85 -24.73 -9.98
CA GLU A 126 33.90 -24.20 -10.86
C GLU A 126 35.27 -24.77 -10.47
N GLY A 127 35.61 -24.76 -9.17
CA GLY A 127 36.86 -25.33 -8.67
C GLY A 127 36.97 -26.86 -8.89
N GLU A 128 35.85 -27.59 -8.89
CA GLU A 128 35.84 -29.02 -9.23
C GLU A 128 36.04 -29.29 -10.73
N LEU A 129 35.47 -28.45 -11.59
CA LEU A 129 35.65 -28.55 -13.04
C LEU A 129 37.10 -28.25 -13.44
N ASP A 130 37.73 -27.27 -12.80
CA ASP A 130 39.14 -26.93 -13.03
C ASP A 130 40.09 -28.04 -12.57
N ARG A 131 39.77 -28.76 -11.49
CA ARG A 131 40.55 -29.93 -11.04
C ARG A 131 40.45 -31.15 -11.96
N LYS A 132 39.41 -31.22 -12.81
CA LYS A 132 39.17 -32.34 -13.74
C LYS A 132 39.73 -32.10 -15.15
N ARG A 133 40.24 -30.90 -15.44
CA ARG A 133 40.93 -30.56 -16.70
C ARG A 133 42.43 -30.71 -16.54
#